data_AF-A0A536YIS1-F1
#
_entry.id   AF-A0A536YIS1-F1
#
_cell.length_a   1.000
_cell.length_b   1.000
_cell.length_c   1.000
_cell.angle_alpha   90.00
_cell.angle_beta   90.00
_cell.angle_gamma   90.00
#
_symmetry.space_group_name_H-M   'P 1'
#
loop_
_entity.id
_entity.type
_entity.pdbx_description
1 polymer ?
#
loop_
_entity_poly.entity_id
_entity_poly.type
_entity_poly.pdbx_seq_one_letter_code
_entity_poly.pdbx_strand_id
1 'polypeptide(L)'
;MPDRRRTVFFVSDGTGITVEMLGHSLLTQFDGIEFDQMTVPFIDSVAKAEACVARINEAAVSGNSRPVVFTTLVNAEIRETVRKAEAFVLDFFESFLDPLEAEFGAKSTHTIGRSHSARDEKGYTHRIDAINFALAHDD
;
A
#
# COMPACT_ATOMS: atom_id res chain seq x y z
N MET A 1 -18.28 -21.85 13.49
CA MET A 1 -17.73 -21.48 12.17
C MET A 1 -16.22 -21.48 12.30
N PRO A 2 -15.45 -22.07 11.38
CA PRO A 2 -13.99 -21.98 11.47
C PRO A 2 -13.61 -20.49 11.46
N ASP A 3 -12.62 -20.15 12.27
CA ASP A 3 -12.08 -18.81 12.41
C ASP A 3 -11.64 -18.30 11.02
N ARG A 4 -12.40 -17.38 10.42
CA ARG A 4 -12.16 -16.82 9.07
C ARG A 4 -11.18 -15.66 9.13
N ARG A 5 -10.24 -15.67 10.08
CA ARG A 5 -9.24 -14.62 10.19
C ARG A 5 -8.17 -14.75 9.11
N ARG A 6 -7.94 -13.67 8.37
CA ARG A 6 -6.97 -13.58 7.26
C ARG A 6 -5.97 -12.48 7.55
N THR A 7 -4.68 -12.80 7.44
CA THR A 7 -3.61 -11.79 7.55
C THR A 7 -3.44 -11.06 6.22
N VAL A 8 -3.39 -9.73 6.29
CA VAL A 8 -3.21 -8.84 5.14
C VAL A 8 -2.05 -7.89 5.42
N PHE A 9 -1.14 -7.77 4.45
CA PHE A 9 -0.05 -6.82 4.47
C PHE A 9 -0.27 -5.72 3.43
N PHE A 10 -0.06 -4.46 3.82
CA PHE A 10 -0.04 -3.31 2.93
C PHE A 10 1.41 -2.82 2.79
N VAL A 11 2.03 -3.06 1.63
CA VAL A 11 3.46 -2.82 1.42
C VAL A 11 3.68 -1.65 0.47
N SER A 12 4.42 -0.63 0.91
CA SER A 12 4.65 0.60 0.15
C SER A 12 6.09 1.10 0.28
N ASP A 13 6.59 1.77 -0.75
CA ASP A 13 7.85 2.53 -0.72
C ASP A 13 7.68 3.90 -0.02
N GLY A 14 6.43 4.38 0.12
CA GLY A 14 6.06 5.57 0.87
C GLY A 14 5.39 5.24 2.22
N THR A 15 4.44 6.08 2.63
CA THR A 15 3.78 5.99 3.94
C THR A 15 2.79 4.84 4.08
N GLY A 16 2.36 4.21 3.00
CA GLY A 16 1.34 3.15 3.03
C GLY A 16 -0.10 3.63 2.82
N ILE A 17 -0.39 4.93 2.97
CA ILE A 17 -1.76 5.47 2.92
C ILE A 17 -2.52 5.08 1.64
N THR A 18 -1.86 5.16 0.47
CA THR A 18 -2.49 4.83 -0.81
C THR A 18 -2.88 3.35 -0.89
N VAL A 19 -1.97 2.45 -0.49
CA VAL A 19 -2.20 1.00 -0.59
C VAL A 19 -3.23 0.52 0.44
N GLU A 20 -3.26 1.13 1.63
CA GLU A 20 -4.30 0.90 2.64
C GLU A 20 -5.67 1.32 2.13
N MET A 21 -5.80 2.54 1.58
CA MET A 21 -7.07 3.05 1.07
C MET A 21 -7.66 2.14 -0.02
N LEU A 22 -6.84 1.77 -1.02
CA LEU A 22 -7.27 0.89 -2.10
C LEU A 22 -7.61 -0.52 -1.59
N GLY A 23 -6.74 -1.09 -0.75
CA GLY A 23 -6.92 -2.42 -0.21
C GLY A 23 -8.13 -2.52 0.71
N HIS A 24 -8.31 -1.60 1.65
CA HIS A 24 -9.50 -1.51 2.51
C HIS A 24 -10.78 -1.44 1.67
N SER A 25 -10.80 -0.62 0.61
CA SER A 25 -11.97 -0.54 -0.27
C SER A 25 -12.32 -1.90 -0.88
N LEU A 26 -11.34 -2.74 -1.22
CA LEU A 26 -11.60 -4.09 -1.74
C LEU A 26 -12.04 -5.06 -0.63
N LEU A 27 -11.40 -5.01 0.54
CA LEU A 27 -11.69 -5.91 1.65
C LEU A 27 -13.10 -5.72 2.22
N THR A 28 -13.66 -4.50 2.16
CA THR A 28 -15.04 -4.24 2.58
C THR A 28 -16.10 -5.01 1.79
N GLN A 29 -15.76 -5.58 0.64
CA GLN A 29 -16.68 -6.39 -0.18
C GLN A 29 -16.84 -7.84 0.34
N PHE A 30 -16.13 -8.22 1.41
CA PHE A 30 -16.12 -9.57 1.96
C PHE A 30 -16.77 -9.62 3.35
N ASP A 31 -18.05 -9.93 3.39
CA ASP A 31 -18.77 -10.13 4.65
C ASP A 31 -18.33 -11.42 5.38
N GLY A 32 -18.18 -11.33 6.70
CA GLY A 32 -17.89 -12.49 7.56
C GLY A 32 -16.46 -13.04 7.47
N ILE A 33 -15.52 -12.23 6.97
CA ILE A 33 -14.07 -12.48 7.07
C ILE A 33 -13.48 -11.44 8.01
N GLU A 34 -12.72 -11.89 9.01
CA GLU A 34 -11.95 -10.98 9.87
C GLU A 34 -10.57 -10.78 9.25
N PHE A 35 -10.10 -9.54 9.19
CA PHE A 35 -8.77 -9.23 8.64
C PHE A 35 -7.85 -8.71 9.74
N ASP A 36 -6.71 -9.40 9.91
CA ASP A 36 -5.59 -8.89 10.69
C ASP A 36 -4.65 -8.15 9.73
N GLN A 37 -4.59 -6.83 9.86
CA GLN A 37 -4.04 -5.94 8.83
C GLN A 37 -2.77 -5.27 9.33
N MET A 38 -1.72 -5.33 8.52
CA MET A 38 -0.40 -4.80 8.86
C MET A 38 0.14 -3.92 7.73
N THR A 39 0.42 -2.67 8.05
CA THR A 39 1.06 -1.75 7.10
C THR A 39 2.58 -1.77 7.28
N VAL A 40 3.28 -1.94 6.16
CA VAL A 40 4.74 -1.99 6.09
C VAL A 40 5.21 -0.87 5.15
N PRO A 41 5.43 0.34 5.71
CA PRO A 41 5.83 1.50 4.93
C PRO A 41 7.34 1.54 4.67
N PHE A 42 7.76 2.45 3.77
CA PHE A 42 9.16 2.78 3.49
C PHE A 42 10.03 1.61 3.04
N ILE A 43 9.47 0.68 2.26
CA ILE A 43 10.19 -0.42 1.62
C ILE A 43 10.83 0.10 0.33
N ASP A 44 11.93 0.84 0.51
CA ASP A 44 12.67 1.60 -0.51
C ASP A 44 14.02 0.95 -0.90
N SER A 45 14.30 -0.26 -0.41
CA SER A 45 15.51 -1.02 -0.73
C SER A 45 15.25 -2.52 -0.73
N VAL A 46 16.10 -3.27 -1.45
CA VAL A 46 16.03 -4.74 -1.52
C VAL A 46 16.17 -5.36 -0.12
N ALA A 47 17.11 -4.88 0.70
CA ALA A 47 17.29 -5.40 2.06
C ALA A 47 16.03 -5.25 2.93
N LYS A 48 15.32 -4.11 2.83
CA LYS A 48 14.04 -3.93 3.52
C LYS A 48 12.95 -4.84 2.95
N ALA A 49 12.92 -5.07 1.63
CA ALA A 49 11.99 -6.01 1.02
C ALA A 49 12.25 -7.45 1.47
N GLU A 50 13.51 -7.89 1.56
CA GLU A 50 13.87 -9.21 2.08
C GLU A 50 13.40 -9.39 3.53
N ALA A 51 13.60 -8.38 4.39
CA ALA A 51 13.08 -8.40 5.75
C ALA A 51 11.54 -8.45 5.80
N CYS A 52 10.87 -7.72 4.89
CA CYS A 52 9.42 -7.77 4.75
C CYS A 52 8.94 -9.17 4.32
N VAL A 53 9.62 -9.80 3.35
CA VAL A 53 9.34 -11.17 2.90
C VAL A 53 9.48 -12.16 4.06
N ALA A 54 10.55 -12.07 4.84
CA ALA A 54 10.74 -12.94 6.01
C ALA A 54 9.57 -12.83 6.99
N ARG A 55 9.13 -11.61 7.32
CA ARG A 55 7.97 -11.37 8.18
C ARG A 55 6.66 -11.91 7.60
N ILE A 56 6.46 -11.77 6.29
CA ILE A 56 5.27 -12.31 5.62
C ILE A 56 5.28 -13.85 5.68
N ASN A 57 6.43 -14.48 5.46
CA ASN A 57 6.58 -15.93 5.51
C ASN A 57 6.37 -16.47 6.94
N GLU A 58 6.87 -15.77 7.95
CA GLU A 58 6.57 -16.11 9.35
C GLU A 58 5.07 -16.07 9.65
N ALA A 59 4.36 -15.07 9.13
CA ALA A 59 2.90 -15.00 9.26
C ALA A 59 2.19 -16.13 8.48
N ALA A 60 2.74 -16.58 7.36
CA ALA A 60 2.21 -17.71 6.61
C ALA A 60 2.35 -19.04 7.37
N VAL A 61 3.45 -19.23 8.10
CA VAL A 61 3.71 -20.43 8.91
C VAL A 61 2.90 -20.43 10.21
N SER A 62 2.82 -19.29 10.89
CA SER A 62 2.14 -19.16 12.19
C SER A 62 0.63 -18.98 12.08
N GLY A 63 0.15 -18.47 10.94
CA GLY A 63 -1.26 -18.27 10.67
C GLY A 63 -1.97 -19.53 10.18
N ASN A 64 -3.29 -19.49 10.19
CA ASN A 64 -4.13 -20.60 9.70
C ASN A 64 -4.31 -20.58 8.16
N SER A 65 -3.60 -19.70 7.45
CA SER A 65 -3.94 -19.33 6.07
C SER A 65 -2.83 -18.51 5.40
N ARG A 66 -2.64 -18.73 4.09
CA ARG A 66 -1.75 -17.92 3.25
C ARG A 66 -2.08 -16.43 3.34
N PRO A 67 -1.15 -15.54 3.72
CA PRO A 67 -1.39 -14.10 3.79
C PRO A 67 -1.71 -13.49 2.44
N VAL A 68 -2.38 -12.34 2.44
CA VAL A 68 -2.55 -11.48 1.27
C VAL A 68 -1.63 -10.28 1.39
N VAL A 69 -0.98 -9.88 0.31
CA VAL A 69 -0.15 -8.68 0.25
C VAL A 69 -0.73 -7.77 -0.81
N PHE A 70 -1.11 -6.55 -0.44
CA PHE A 70 -1.36 -5.47 -1.38
C PHE A 70 -0.11 -4.61 -1.48
N THR A 71 0.24 -4.18 -2.69
CA THR A 71 1.43 -3.35 -2.88
C THR A 71 1.26 -2.26 -3.93
N THR A 72 1.98 -1.16 -3.70
CA THR A 72 2.18 -0.05 -4.66
C THR A 72 3.68 0.22 -4.85
N LEU A 73 4.52 -0.82 -4.80
CA LEU A 73 5.96 -0.67 -5.00
C LEU A 73 6.28 -0.28 -6.44
N VAL A 74 7.01 0.82 -6.61
CA VAL A 74 7.35 1.34 -7.93
C VAL A 74 8.62 0.68 -8.49
N ASN A 75 9.62 0.46 -7.64
CA ASN A 75 10.89 -0.13 -8.05
C ASN A 75 10.71 -1.62 -8.38
N ALA A 76 11.05 -2.00 -9.61
CA ALA A 76 10.88 -3.37 -10.11
C ALA A 76 11.67 -4.40 -9.29
N GLU A 77 12.91 -4.12 -8.91
CA GLU A 77 13.74 -5.06 -8.14
C GLU A 77 13.17 -5.32 -6.74
N ILE A 78 12.71 -4.27 -6.06
CA ILE A 78 12.08 -4.36 -4.74
C ILE A 78 10.76 -5.16 -4.84
N ARG A 79 9.96 -4.86 -5.86
CA ARG A 79 8.72 -5.58 -6.15
C ARG A 79 8.96 -7.06 -6.43
N GLU A 80 9.92 -7.40 -7.29
CA GLU A 80 10.26 -8.80 -7.58
C GLU A 80 10.80 -9.53 -6.34
N THR A 81 11.44 -8.81 -5.42
CA THR A 81 11.82 -9.36 -4.12
C THR A 81 10.58 -9.70 -3.28
N VAL A 82 9.62 -8.77 -3.15
CA VAL A 82 8.38 -9.01 -2.39
C VAL A 82 7.52 -10.13 -3.00
N ARG A 83 7.52 -10.30 -4.32
CA ARG A 83 6.79 -11.39 -5.00
C ARG A 83 7.23 -12.80 -4.58
N LYS A 84 8.43 -12.94 -4.01
CA LYS A 84 8.95 -14.23 -3.52
C LYS A 84 8.34 -14.65 -2.18
N ALA A 85 7.55 -13.79 -1.53
CA ALA A 85 6.87 -14.13 -0.29
C ALA A 85 5.87 -15.28 -0.47
N GLU A 86 5.68 -16.09 0.57
CA GLU A 86 4.67 -17.14 0.67
C GLU A 86 3.28 -16.55 0.91
N ALA A 87 2.87 -15.63 0.04
CA ALA A 87 1.64 -14.87 0.14
C ALA A 87 0.98 -14.72 -1.23
N PHE A 88 -0.29 -14.30 -1.23
CA PHE A 88 -0.99 -13.88 -2.44
C PHE A 88 -0.75 -12.39 -2.65
N VAL A 89 0.10 -12.05 -3.62
CA VAL A 89 0.53 -10.67 -3.88
C VAL A 89 -0.34 -10.04 -4.97
N LEU A 90 -0.98 -8.94 -4.61
CA LEU A 90 -1.77 -8.07 -5.47
C LEU A 90 -1.02 -6.74 -5.63
N ASP A 91 -0.48 -6.51 -6.82
CA ASP A 91 0.20 -5.26 -7.17
C ASP A 91 -0.75 -4.32 -7.90
N PHE A 92 -1.08 -3.20 -7.26
CA PHE A 92 -1.97 -2.19 -7.83
C PHE A 92 -1.37 -1.55 -9.09
N PHE A 93 -0.07 -1.32 -9.14
CA PHE A 93 0.51 -0.67 -10.31
C PHE A 93 0.59 -1.60 -11.50
N GLU A 94 0.99 -2.85 -11.33
CA GLU A 94 0.92 -3.83 -12.43
C GLU A 94 -0.52 -4.02 -12.91
N SER A 95 -1.48 -4.17 -11.98
CA SER A 95 -2.87 -4.47 -12.33
C SER A 95 -3.61 -3.30 -13.01
N PHE A 96 -3.24 -2.05 -12.69
CA PHE A 96 -3.99 -0.86 -13.13
C PHE A 96 -3.20 0.09 -14.04
N LEU A 97 -1.86 0.13 -14.00
CA LEU A 97 -1.11 0.99 -14.91
C LEU A 97 -1.06 0.40 -16.32
N ASP A 98 -0.86 -0.90 -16.48
CA ASP A 98 -0.75 -1.50 -17.82
C ASP A 98 -1.99 -1.23 -18.70
N PRO A 99 -3.23 -1.37 -18.21
CA PRO A 99 -4.42 -0.97 -18.97
C PRO A 99 -4.47 0.54 -19.28
N LEU A 100 -4.04 1.40 -18.35
CA LEU A 100 -4.03 2.84 -18.54
C LEU A 100 -2.97 3.29 -19.54
N GLU A 101 -1.78 2.67 -19.53
CA GLU A 101 -0.73 2.94 -20.51
C GLU A 101 -1.18 2.56 -21.92
N ALA A 102 -1.90 1.44 -22.05
CA ALA A 102 -2.48 1.01 -23.31
C ALA A 102 -3.56 1.99 -23.79
N GLU A 103 -4.46 2.41 -22.91
CA GLU A 103 -5.52 3.39 -23.22
C GLU A 103 -4.96 4.76 -23.60
N PHE A 104 -3.92 5.22 -22.90
CA PHE A 104 -3.33 6.54 -23.14
C PHE A 104 -2.25 6.55 -24.23
N GLY A 105 -1.82 5.38 -24.71
CA GLY A 105 -0.70 5.25 -25.65
C GLY A 105 0.62 5.81 -25.11
N ALA A 106 0.79 5.84 -23.79
CA ALA A 106 1.92 6.47 -23.12
C ALA A 106 2.40 5.63 -21.94
N LYS A 107 3.73 5.52 -21.78
CA LYS A 107 4.33 4.82 -20.63
C LYS A 107 4.25 5.67 -19.36
N SER A 108 3.94 5.02 -18.25
CA SER A 108 4.00 5.61 -16.93
C SER A 108 5.46 5.88 -16.56
N THR A 109 5.70 6.93 -15.78
CA THR A 109 7.07 7.35 -15.45
C THR A 109 7.69 6.53 -14.31
N HIS A 110 6.97 5.54 -13.76
CA HIS A 110 7.35 4.70 -12.62
C HIS A 110 8.21 5.46 -11.58
N THR A 111 7.74 6.62 -11.13
CA THR A 111 8.52 7.49 -10.22
C THR A 111 8.01 7.36 -8.79
N ILE A 112 8.91 7.03 -7.87
CA ILE A 112 8.65 6.95 -6.42
C ILE A 112 8.13 8.31 -5.92
N GLY A 113 7.09 8.32 -5.09
CA GLY A 113 6.69 9.50 -4.32
C GLY A 113 5.87 10.57 -5.04
N ARG A 114 5.30 10.32 -6.23
CA ARG A 114 4.28 11.22 -6.82
C ARG A 114 2.87 11.03 -6.24
N SER A 115 2.68 10.09 -5.33
CA SER A 115 1.45 9.90 -4.57
C SER A 115 1.28 11.06 -3.58
N HIS A 116 0.46 12.04 -3.96
CA HIS A 116 -0.03 13.18 -3.17
C HIS A 116 0.97 14.19 -2.56
N SER A 117 2.23 13.85 -2.29
CA SER A 117 3.14 14.72 -1.53
C SER A 117 3.68 15.92 -2.31
N ALA A 118 4.03 15.76 -3.59
CA ALA A 118 4.74 16.80 -4.35
C ALA A 118 3.84 17.80 -5.11
N ARG A 119 2.53 17.54 -5.23
CA ARG A 119 1.59 18.43 -5.95
C ARG A 119 0.68 19.23 -5.03
N ASP A 120 0.69 18.93 -3.73
CA ASP A 120 -0.23 19.52 -2.76
C ASP A 120 0.46 20.53 -1.83
N GLU A 121 1.61 21.13 -2.20
CA GLU A 121 2.21 22.21 -1.40
C GLU A 121 1.19 23.34 -1.20
N LYS A 122 0.50 23.76 -2.27
CA LYS A 122 -0.53 24.82 -2.18
C LYS A 122 -1.73 24.41 -1.34
N GLY A 123 -2.21 23.17 -1.46
CA GLY A 123 -3.36 22.70 -0.67
C GLY A 123 -3.01 22.40 0.78
N TYR A 124 -1.78 21.96 1.06
CA TYR A 124 -1.24 21.82 2.40
C TYR A 124 -1.09 23.19 3.08
N THR A 125 -0.46 24.16 2.42
CA THR A 125 -0.37 25.54 2.93
C THR A 125 -1.76 26.12 3.21
N HIS A 126 -2.71 25.93 2.30
CA HIS A 126 -4.07 26.43 2.49
C HIS A 126 -4.80 25.78 3.68
N ARG A 127 -4.56 24.49 3.95
CA ARG A 127 -5.09 23.79 5.13
C ARG A 127 -4.43 24.30 6.42
N ILE A 128 -3.12 24.52 6.41
CA ILE A 128 -2.39 25.09 7.56
C ILE A 128 -2.88 26.50 7.85
N ASP A 129 -3.06 27.34 6.83
CA ASP A 129 -3.60 28.69 6.97
C ASP A 129 -5.03 28.68 7.51
N ALA A 130 -5.87 27.75 7.04
CA ALA A 130 -7.24 27.59 7.55
C ALA A 130 -7.28 27.12 9.02
N ILE A 131 -6.41 26.19 9.41
CA ILE A 131 -6.26 25.76 10.81
C ILE A 131 -5.76 26.91 11.69
N ASN A 132 -4.76 27.65 11.23
CA ASN A 132 -4.22 28.81 11.95
C ASN A 132 -5.26 29.93 12.08
N PHE A 133 -6.04 30.19 11.03
CA PHE A 133 -7.12 31.17 11.07
C PHE A 133 -8.19 30.78 12.09
N ALA A 134 -8.60 29.52 12.09
CA ALA A 134 -9.56 28.98 13.06
C ALA A 134 -9.01 29.09 14.49
N LEU A 135 -7.78 28.65 14.76
CA LEU A 135 -7.13 28.77 16.07
C LEU A 135 -6.94 30.22 16.55
N ALA A 136 -6.69 31.15 15.63
CA ALA A 136 -6.46 32.56 15.96
C ALA A 136 -7.75 33.37 16.17
N HIS A 137 -8.92 32.79 15.83
CA HIS A 137 -10.23 33.44 15.94
C HIS A 137 -11.25 32.57 16.68
N ASP A 138 -10.77 31.61 17.48
CA ASP A 138 -11.58 30.77 18.38
C ASP A 138 -11.75 31.50 19.72
N ASP A 139 -12.57 32.57 19.70
CA ASP A 139 -13.12 33.24 20.89
C ASP A 139 -14.52 32.70 21.22
#